data_AF-A0A0D6LSF8-F1
#
_entry.id   AF-A0A0D6LSF8-F1
#
_cell.length_a   1.000
_cell.length_b   1.000
_cell.length_c   1.000
_cell.angle_alpha   90.00
_cell.angle_beta   90.00
_cell.angle_gamma   90.00
#
_symmetry.space_group_name_H-M   'P 1'
#
loop_
_entity.id
_entity.type
_entity.pdbx_description
1 polymer ?
#
loop_
_entity_poly.entity_id
_entity_poly.type
_entity_poly.pdbx_seq_one_letter_code
_entity_poly.pdbx_strand_id
1 'polypeptide(L)'
;MIKLANTEEHVKNYRPQLLVLCGNAAARPSLVDFANSITKGTSLMMCGYVVPYNPSDRVYSVMRKLERQLSEWLRKRRVKAFYAAVANPSLRAGAQSLIQVNTDTSALLCFYSHNYRCADSVNYDQISF
;
A
#
# COMPACT_ATOMS: atom_id res chain seq x y z
N MET A 1 46.59 -23.34 11.49
CA MET A 1 45.23 -23.87 11.30
C MET A 1 44.24 -22.79 11.71
N ILE A 2 43.64 -22.12 10.74
CA ILE A 2 42.75 -20.96 10.94
C ILE A 2 41.36 -21.47 11.34
N LYS A 3 40.86 -21.12 12.53
CA LYS A 3 39.47 -21.37 12.94
C LYS A 3 38.61 -20.19 12.50
N LEU A 4 37.97 -20.35 11.33
CA LEU A 4 36.99 -19.41 10.77
C LEU A 4 35.57 -20.00 10.88
N ALA A 5 35.17 -20.50 12.05
CA ALA A 5 33.85 -21.11 12.23
C ALA A 5 33.31 -20.88 13.65
N ASN A 6 32.05 -20.43 13.73
CA ASN A 6 31.20 -20.22 14.92
C ASN A 6 31.17 -18.82 15.55
N THR A 7 31.04 -17.77 14.75
CA THR A 7 30.05 -16.75 15.14
C THR A 7 28.69 -17.27 14.69
N GLU A 8 27.76 -17.51 15.62
CA GLU A 8 26.36 -17.77 15.28
C GLU A 8 25.93 -16.73 14.25
N GLU A 9 25.43 -17.19 13.10
CA GLU A 9 24.93 -16.32 12.04
C GLU A 9 23.91 -15.38 12.67
N HIS A 10 24.33 -14.13 12.93
CA HIS A 10 23.50 -13.14 13.59
C HIS A 10 22.11 -13.21 12.95
N VAL A 11 21.06 -13.49 13.74
CA VAL A 11 19.68 -13.39 13.28
C VAL A 11 19.54 -11.98 12.70
N LYS A 12 19.61 -11.88 11.37
CA LYS A 12 19.50 -10.61 10.66
C LYS A 12 18.06 -10.18 10.92
N ASN A 13 17.89 -9.19 11.78
CA ASN A 13 16.59 -8.61 12.11
C ASN A 13 16.02 -7.95 10.85
N TYR A 14 15.37 -8.76 10.02
CA TYR A 14 14.75 -8.33 8.79
C TYR A 14 13.49 -7.54 9.12
N ARG A 15 13.47 -6.26 8.74
CA ARG A 15 12.32 -5.37 8.88
C ARG A 15 11.81 -4.98 7.49
N PRO A 16 10.98 -5.84 6.86
CA PRO A 16 10.53 -5.58 5.50
C PRO A 16 9.59 -4.39 5.46
N GLN A 17 9.85 -3.44 4.57
CA GLN A 17 8.93 -2.34 4.31
C GLN A 17 7.98 -2.72 3.17
N LEU A 18 6.67 -2.75 3.42
CA LEU A 18 5.69 -3.25 2.44
C LEU A 18 4.95 -2.12 1.72
N LEU A 19 4.86 -2.18 0.39
CA LEU A 19 3.88 -1.45 -0.40
C LEU A 19 2.81 -2.42 -0.91
N VAL A 20 1.61 -2.30 -0.38
CA VAL A 20 0.47 -3.17 -0.70
C VAL A 20 -0.43 -2.44 -1.68
N LEU A 21 -0.47 -2.90 -2.94
CA LEU A 21 -1.40 -2.38 -3.94
C LEU A 21 -2.80 -2.97 -3.71
N CYS A 22 -3.46 -2.47 -2.66
CA CYS A 22 -4.77 -2.94 -2.22
C CYS A 22 -5.95 -2.10 -2.73
N GLY A 23 -5.71 -0.99 -3.43
CA GLY A 23 -6.78 -0.05 -3.81
C GLY A 23 -7.62 0.36 -2.60
N ASN A 24 -8.95 0.27 -2.67
CA ASN A 24 -9.80 0.41 -1.49
C ASN A 24 -9.50 -0.67 -0.43
N ALA A 25 -8.79 -0.28 0.64
CA ALA A 25 -8.39 -1.16 1.74
C ALA A 25 -9.60 -1.75 2.50
N ALA A 26 -10.70 -1.00 2.61
CA ALA A 26 -11.90 -1.45 3.32
C ALA A 26 -12.66 -2.54 2.56
N ALA A 27 -12.55 -2.55 1.23
CA ALA A 27 -13.14 -3.60 0.39
C ALA A 27 -12.30 -4.89 0.37
N ARG A 28 -11.03 -4.82 0.81
CA ARG A 28 -10.08 -5.95 0.80
C ARG A 28 -9.37 -6.11 2.16
N PRO A 29 -10.11 -6.28 3.27
CA PRO A 29 -9.53 -6.37 4.59
C PRO A 29 -8.59 -7.57 4.76
N SER A 30 -8.90 -8.70 4.13
CA SER A 30 -8.08 -9.92 4.21
C SER A 30 -6.67 -9.72 3.63
N LEU A 31 -6.54 -8.96 2.55
CA LEU A 31 -5.24 -8.63 1.95
C LEU A 31 -4.42 -7.73 2.89
N VAL A 32 -5.07 -6.73 3.50
CA VAL A 32 -4.44 -5.83 4.47
C VAL A 32 -3.99 -6.61 5.70
N ASP A 33 -4.82 -7.53 6.21
CA ASP A 33 -4.51 -8.36 7.37
C ASP A 33 -3.35 -9.31 7.11
N PHE A 34 -3.34 -9.92 5.92
CA PHE A 34 -2.25 -10.78 5.48
C PHE A 34 -0.93 -10.00 5.44
N ALA A 35 -0.89 -8.82 4.82
CA ALA A 35 0.31 -7.98 4.79
C ALA A 35 0.72 -7.52 6.20
N ASN A 36 -0.23 -7.17 7.07
CA ASN A 36 0.04 -6.81 8.46
C ASN A 36 0.59 -8.00 9.28
N SER A 37 0.18 -9.23 8.97
CA SER A 37 0.72 -10.44 9.61
C SER A 37 2.19 -10.68 9.27
N ILE A 38 2.62 -10.31 8.06
CA ILE A 38 4.02 -10.42 7.61
C ILE A 38 4.91 -9.45 8.38
N THR A 39 4.47 -8.19 8.58
CA THR A 39 5.24 -7.17 9.30
C THR A 39 5.13 -7.30 10.83
N LYS A 40 4.17 -8.10 11.31
CA LYS A 40 3.79 -8.22 12.73
C LYS A 40 3.52 -6.85 13.37
N GLY A 41 3.13 -5.84 12.57
CA GLY A 41 2.94 -4.46 13.02
C GLY A 41 4.19 -3.76 13.56
N THR A 42 5.38 -4.20 13.15
CA THR A 42 6.68 -3.60 13.55
C THR A 42 7.41 -2.89 12.42
N SER A 43 7.13 -3.26 11.17
CA SER A 43 7.70 -2.63 9.99
C SER A 43 6.76 -1.62 9.34
N LEU A 44 7.33 -0.74 8.51
CA LEU A 44 6.58 0.20 7.70
C LEU A 44 5.70 -0.53 6.67
N MET A 45 4.41 -0.22 6.65
CA MET A 45 3.47 -0.70 5.65
C MET A 45 2.76 0.49 5.01
N MET A 46 2.67 0.51 3.69
CA MET A 46 1.94 1.49 2.90
C MET A 46 0.88 0.78 2.07
N CYS A 47 -0.36 1.23 2.15
CA CYS A 47 -1.48 0.80 1.33
C CYS A 47 -1.62 1.76 0.15
N GLY A 48 -1.34 1.27 -1.05
CA GLY A 48 -1.31 2.06 -2.29
C GLY A 48 -2.57 1.90 -3.13
N TYR A 49 -3.07 3.01 -3.65
CA TYR A 49 -4.19 3.05 -4.59
C TYR A 49 -3.89 3.87 -5.84
N VAL A 50 -3.92 3.22 -7.01
CA VAL A 50 -3.92 3.87 -8.31
C VAL A 50 -5.36 4.07 -8.74
N VAL A 51 -5.82 5.31 -8.64
CA VAL A 51 -7.13 5.76 -9.06
C VAL A 51 -7.12 5.90 -10.59
N PRO A 52 -7.89 5.10 -11.35
CA PRO A 52 -7.76 4.94 -12.80
C PRO A 52 -8.38 6.10 -13.60
N TYR A 53 -8.10 7.34 -13.19
CA TYR A 53 -8.58 8.57 -13.80
C TYR A 53 -7.41 9.48 -14.15
N ASN A 54 -7.63 10.36 -15.13
CA ASN A 54 -6.68 11.42 -15.43
C ASN A 54 -6.57 12.38 -14.24
N PRO A 55 -5.35 12.82 -13.88
CA PRO A 55 -5.16 13.85 -12.87
C PRO A 55 -5.99 15.10 -13.15
N SER A 56 -6.77 15.53 -12.16
CA SER A 56 -7.54 16.77 -12.19
C SER A 56 -7.85 17.22 -10.77
N ASP A 57 -8.15 18.51 -10.57
CA ASP A 57 -8.46 19.06 -9.24
C ASP A 57 -9.64 18.35 -8.55
N ARG A 58 -10.66 17.99 -9.34
CA ARG A 58 -11.82 17.22 -8.86
C ARG A 58 -11.41 15.84 -8.37
N VAL A 59 -10.60 15.12 -9.15
CA VAL A 59 -10.08 13.80 -8.78
C VAL A 59 -9.24 13.90 -7.51
N TYR A 60 -8.33 14.87 -7.42
CA TYR A 60 -7.52 15.09 -6.22
C TYR A 60 -8.37 15.42 -4.99
N SER A 61 -9.46 16.17 -5.14
CA SER A 61 -10.39 16.43 -4.02
C SER A 61 -11.06 15.16 -3.51
N VAL A 62 -11.43 14.23 -4.40
CA VAL A 62 -12.04 12.95 -4.01
C VAL A 62 -10.98 12.04 -3.37
N MET A 63 -9.78 11.99 -3.95
CA MET A 63 -8.67 11.22 -3.40
C MET A 63 -8.33 11.63 -1.97
N ARG A 64 -8.21 12.93 -1.67
CA ARG A 64 -7.95 13.40 -0.30
C ARG A 64 -9.01 12.96 0.70
N LYS A 65 -10.29 12.96 0.30
CA LYS A 65 -11.39 12.46 1.14
C LYS A 65 -11.25 10.95 1.38
N LEU A 66 -10.96 10.20 0.32
CA LEU A 66 -10.76 8.76 0.36
C LEU A 66 -9.58 8.36 1.26
N GLU A 67 -8.43 9.01 1.08
CA GLU A 67 -7.22 8.76 1.88
C GLU A 67 -7.50 8.97 3.38
N ARG A 68 -8.23 10.05 3.74
CA ARG A 68 -8.63 10.30 5.12
C ARG A 68 -9.52 9.18 5.66
N GLN A 69 -10.56 8.79 4.93
CA GLN A 69 -11.49 7.74 5.35
C GLN A 69 -10.80 6.39 5.53
N LEU A 70 -9.90 6.02 4.62
CA LEU A 70 -9.19 4.74 4.66
C LEU A 70 -8.08 4.74 5.72
N SER A 71 -7.42 5.88 5.94
CA SER A 71 -6.49 6.04 7.06
C SER A 71 -7.21 5.89 8.42
N GLU A 72 -8.39 6.48 8.56
CA GLU A 72 -9.23 6.30 9.75
C GLU A 72 -9.67 4.83 9.93
N TRP A 73 -10.02 4.15 8.83
CA TRP A 73 -10.39 2.74 8.84
C TRP A 73 -9.24 1.84 9.28
N LEU A 74 -8.03 2.04 8.76
CA LEU A 74 -6.82 1.33 9.18
C LEU A 74 -6.55 1.52 10.68
N ARG A 75 -6.65 2.77 11.16
CA ARG A 75 -6.46 3.10 12.57
C ARG A 75 -7.48 2.41 13.47
N LYS A 76 -8.76 2.38 13.08
CA LYS A 76 -9.82 1.67 13.84
C LYS A 76 -9.52 0.18 13.98
N ARG A 77 -8.89 -0.43 12.98
CA ARG A 77 -8.50 -1.85 12.98
C ARG A 77 -7.12 -2.12 13.61
N ARG A 78 -6.46 -1.09 14.16
CA ARG A 78 -5.11 -1.17 14.73
C ARG A 78 -4.05 -1.68 13.73
N VAL A 79 -4.27 -1.43 12.43
CA VAL A 79 -3.28 -1.71 11.39
C VAL A 79 -2.34 -0.51 11.29
N LYS A 80 -1.04 -0.74 11.52
CA LYS A 80 -0.02 0.32 11.42
C LYS A 80 0.43 0.45 9.97
N ALA A 81 -0.37 1.16 9.17
CA ALA A 81 -0.05 1.43 7.78
C ALA A 81 -0.43 2.86 7.37
N PHE A 82 0.35 3.44 6.46
CA PHE A 82 -0.01 4.66 5.75
C PHE A 82 -0.89 4.32 4.55
N TYR A 83 -1.75 5.23 4.15
CA TYR A 83 -2.54 5.09 2.93
C TYR A 83 -2.14 6.18 1.94
N ALA A 84 -1.86 5.80 0.70
CA ALA A 84 -1.43 6.71 -0.35
C ALA A 84 -2.16 6.42 -1.67
N ALA A 85 -2.71 7.45 -2.29
CA ALA A 85 -3.40 7.36 -3.57
C ALA A 85 -2.71 8.21 -4.66
N VAL A 86 -2.70 7.70 -5.89
CA VAL A 86 -2.23 8.43 -7.10
C VAL A 86 -3.28 8.35 -8.20
N ALA A 87 -3.54 9.45 -8.90
CA ALA A 87 -4.38 9.47 -10.09
C ALA A 87 -3.54 9.08 -11.30
N ASN A 88 -3.85 7.94 -11.94
CA ASN A 88 -3.21 7.55 -13.19
C ASN A 88 -4.09 6.56 -13.96
N PRO A 89 -4.37 6.78 -15.26
CA PRO A 89 -5.12 5.81 -16.07
C PRO A 89 -4.38 4.46 -16.22
N SER A 90 -3.04 4.47 -16.17
CA SER A 90 -2.20 3.28 -16.21
C SER A 90 -1.85 2.83 -14.80
N LEU A 91 -2.32 1.64 -14.42
CA LEU A 91 -1.96 1.00 -13.16
C LEU A 91 -0.43 0.88 -13.01
N ARG A 92 0.27 0.51 -14.09
CA ARG A 92 1.72 0.36 -14.09
C ARG A 92 2.42 1.69 -13.80
N ALA A 93 2.02 2.76 -14.48
CA ALA A 93 2.62 4.08 -14.28
C ALA A 93 2.30 4.64 -12.89
N GLY A 94 1.06 4.49 -12.42
CA GLY A 94 0.69 4.90 -11.06
C GLY A 94 1.42 4.10 -9.98
N ALA A 95 1.56 2.79 -10.14
CA ALA A 95 2.34 1.96 -9.21
C ALA A 95 3.81 2.40 -9.16
N GLN A 96 4.40 2.74 -10.30
CA GLN A 96 5.75 3.29 -10.35
C GLN A 96 5.87 4.61 -9.59
N SER A 97 4.89 5.51 -9.70
CA SER A 97 4.85 6.74 -8.90
C SER A 97 4.78 6.44 -7.39
N LEU A 98 3.95 5.47 -6.97
CA LEU A 98 3.87 5.07 -5.57
C LEU A 98 5.19 4.47 -5.05
N ILE A 99 5.89 3.70 -5.89
CA ILE A 99 7.20 3.15 -5.55
C ILE A 99 8.23 4.28 -5.37
N GLN A 100 8.22 5.29 -6.25
CA GLN A 100 9.14 6.44 -6.17
C GLN A 100 8.93 7.28 -4.91
N VAL A 101 7.68 7.42 -4.46
CA VAL A 101 7.35 8.13 -3.20
C VAL A 101 7.85 7.35 -1.98
N ASN A 102 8.02 6.03 -2.08
CA ASN A 102 8.46 5.17 -0.99
C ASN A 102 9.98 4.94 -1.05
N THR A 103 10.76 6.01 -0.79
CA THR A 103 12.22 6.05 -0.98
C THR A 103 13.02 5.11 -0.07
N ASP A 104 12.44 4.64 1.03
CA ASP A 104 13.15 3.82 2.03
C ASP A 104 12.93 2.31 1.87
N THR A 105 12.19 1.88 0.84
CA THR A 105 11.72 0.48 0.71
C THR A 105 12.88 -0.51 0.50
N SER A 106 13.38 -1.12 1.57
CA SER A 106 14.41 -2.15 1.53
C SER A 106 13.91 -3.54 1.08
N ALA A 107 12.60 -3.71 0.92
CA ALA A 107 11.96 -4.98 0.53
C ALA A 107 10.59 -4.75 -0.11
N LEU A 108 10.54 -4.38 -1.39
CA LEU A 108 9.26 -4.17 -2.09
C LEU A 108 8.54 -5.50 -2.32
N LEU A 109 7.64 -5.87 -1.41
CA LEU A 109 6.70 -6.95 -1.63
C LEU A 109 5.36 -6.36 -2.08
N CYS A 110 5.22 -6.24 -3.40
CA CYS A 110 3.99 -5.81 -4.05
C CYS A 110 2.96 -6.94 -4.01
N PHE A 111 1.94 -6.79 -3.16
CA PHE A 111 0.75 -7.61 -3.30
C PHE A 111 -0.23 -6.95 -4.26
N TYR A 112 -0.44 -7.61 -5.40
CA TYR A 112 -1.46 -7.25 -6.37
C TYR A 112 -2.63 -8.23 -6.25
N SER A 113 -3.85 -7.72 -6.09
CA SER A 113 -5.07 -8.53 -6.21
C SER A 113 -5.55 -8.51 -7.65
N HIS A 114 -5.88 -9.68 -8.20
CA HIS A 114 -6.38 -9.84 -9.57
C HIS A 114 -7.64 -8.97 -9.85
N ASN A 115 -8.40 -8.63 -8.80
CA ASN A 115 -9.61 -7.80 -8.84
C ASN A 115 -9.37 -6.35 -8.42
N TYR A 116 -8.20 -5.78 -8.77
CA TYR A 116 -7.80 -4.44 -8.32
C TYR A 116 -8.83 -3.33 -8.60
N ARG A 117 -9.59 -3.45 -9.70
CA ARG A 117 -10.63 -2.51 -10.14
C ARG A 117 -12.06 -2.87 -9.67
N CYS A 118 -12.34 -4.13 -9.38
CA CYS A 118 -13.72 -4.59 -9.10
C CYS A 118 -14.20 -4.30 -7.68
N ALA A 119 -13.32 -3.97 -6.74
CA ALA A 119 -13.66 -3.80 -5.33
C ALA A 119 -14.02 -2.34 -4.95
N ASP A 120 -14.07 -1.44 -5.93
CA ASP A 120 -14.25 -0.01 -5.67
C ASP A 120 -15.75 0.34 -5.71
N SER A 121 -16.41 0.27 -4.55
CA SER A 121 -17.75 0.85 -4.34
C SER A 121 -17.73 2.37 -4.17
N VAL A 122 -16.60 3.02 -4.50
CA VAL A 122 -16.50 4.48 -4.49
C VAL A 122 -17.26 4.97 -5.71
N ASN A 123 -18.39 5.64 -5.49
CA ASN A 123 -19.22 6.20 -6.55
C ASN A 123 -18.44 7.33 -7.25
N TYR A 124 -17.70 6.96 -8.28
CA TYR A 124 -16.99 7.88 -9.17
C TYR A 124 -17.92 8.52 -10.20
N ASP A 125 -19.21 8.18 -10.23
CA ASP A 125 -20.20 8.81 -11.13
C ASP A 125 -20.46 10.29 -10.75
N GLN A 126 -20.05 10.70 -9.54
CA GLN A 126 -19.91 12.11 -9.17
C GLN A 126 -18.64 12.78 -9.73
N ILE A 127 -17.92 12.14 -10.66
CA ILE A 127 -16.74 12.66 -11.38
C ILE A 127 -16.97 12.58 -12.90
N SER A 128 -18.21 12.48 -13.35
CA SER A 128 -18.55 12.57 -14.78
C SER A 128 -18.38 14.02 -15.28
N PHE A 129 -17.84 14.13 -16.50
CA PHE A 129 -17.52 15.38 -17.21
C PHE A 129 -18.72 16.32 -17.37
#